data_AF-A0AAE0KSE9-F1
#
_entry.id   AF-A0AAE0KSE9-F1
#
_cell.length_a   1.000
_cell.length_b   1.000
_cell.length_c   1.000
_cell.angle_alpha   90.00
_cell.angle_beta   90.00
_cell.angle_gamma   90.00
#
_symmetry.space_group_name_H-M   'P 1'
#
loop_
_entity.id
_entity.type
_entity.pdbx_description
1 polymer ?
#
loop_
_entity_poly.entity_id
_entity_poly.type
_entity_poly.pdbx_seq_one_letter_code
_entity_poly.pdbx_strand_id
1 'polypeptide(L)'
;MVRNSADLCHELVVSGALEALLNTVTTSPEATGAPPPASAGSSTGTGEGQSPLKIALFSLGNMCTHRECREKLLALNFREIVGSLASSPDQVVKKYIARIQSKLQAAGAV
;
A
#
# COMPACT_ATOMS: atom_id res chain seq x y z
N MET A 1 5.41 -16.68 -6.60
CA MET A 1 4.33 -15.87 -7.20
C MET A 1 3.04 -16.23 -6.49
N VAL A 2 2.72 -15.53 -5.39
CA VAL A 2 1.57 -15.87 -4.54
C VAL A 2 0.30 -15.51 -5.32
N ARG A 3 -0.39 -16.55 -5.80
CA ARG A 3 -1.73 -16.47 -6.38
C ARG A 3 -2.67 -16.14 -5.22
N ASN A 4 -3.03 -14.87 -5.07
CA ASN A 4 -4.15 -14.50 -4.21
C ASN A 4 -5.42 -15.08 -4.86
N SER A 5 -5.87 -16.22 -4.36
CA SER A 5 -7.22 -16.71 -4.66
C SER A 5 -8.25 -15.79 -4.01
N ALA A 6 -9.47 -15.76 -4.55
CA ALA A 6 -10.57 -14.98 -3.96
C ALA A 6 -10.76 -15.29 -2.45
N ASP A 7 -10.56 -16.56 -2.08
CA ASP A 7 -10.61 -17.06 -0.70
C ASP A 7 -9.58 -16.40 0.24
N LEU A 8 -8.33 -16.24 -0.23
CA LEU A 8 -7.29 -15.53 0.53
C LEU A 8 -7.61 -14.04 0.67
N CYS A 9 -8.16 -13.41 -0.38
CA CYS A 9 -8.59 -12.01 -0.30
C CYS A 9 -9.72 -11.84 0.72
N HIS A 10 -10.64 -12.80 0.81
CA HIS A 10 -11.70 -12.79 1.82
C HIS A 10 -11.15 -12.85 3.25
N GLU A 11 -10.25 -13.80 3.52
CA GLU A 11 -9.61 -13.90 4.83
C GLU A 11 -8.81 -12.65 5.19
N LEU A 12 -8.10 -12.04 4.22
CA LEU A 12 -7.36 -10.79 4.43
C LEU A 12 -8.27 -9.61 4.76
N VAL A 13 -9.45 -9.56 4.15
CA VAL A 13 -10.49 -8.56 4.44
C VAL A 13 -11.05 -8.78 5.84
N VAL A 14 -11.43 -10.01 6.18
CA VAL A 14 -12.05 -10.36 7.47
C VAL A 14 -11.06 -10.19 8.62
N SER A 15 -9.80 -10.55 8.41
CA SER A 15 -8.72 -10.39 9.40
C SER A 15 -8.29 -8.93 9.59
N GLY A 16 -8.79 -7.97 8.81
CA GLY A 16 -8.35 -6.57 8.89
C GLY A 16 -6.92 -6.33 8.39
N ALA A 17 -6.35 -7.26 7.61
CA ALA A 17 -4.97 -7.15 7.11
C ALA A 17 -4.80 -5.95 6.18
N LEU A 18 -5.83 -5.59 5.41
CA LEU A 18 -5.84 -4.40 4.55
C LEU A 18 -5.71 -3.10 5.36
N GLU A 19 -6.37 -3.03 6.52
CA GLU A 19 -6.32 -1.87 7.43
C GLU A 19 -4.95 -1.74 8.06
N ALA A 20 -4.35 -2.86 8.49
CA ALA A 20 -2.99 -2.88 9.02
C ALA A 20 -1.95 -2.44 7.98
N LEU A 21 -2.09 -2.89 6.73
CA LEU A 21 -1.24 -2.45 5.62
C LEU A 21 -1.40 -0.95 5.33
N LEU A 22 -2.63 -0.46 5.30
CA LEU A 22 -2.91 0.97 5.11
C LEU A 22 -2.33 1.81 6.25
N ASN A 23 -2.51 1.38 7.49
CA ASN A 23 -1.95 2.06 8.64
C ASN A 23 -0.41 2.10 8.58
N THR A 24 0.23 1.03 8.11
CA THR A 24 1.68 1.02 7.89
C THR A 24 2.08 2.09 6.87
N VAL A 25 1.32 2.23 5.78
CA VAL A 25 1.57 3.24 4.74
C VAL A 25 1.38 4.66 5.26
N THR A 26 0.36 4.92 6.08
CA THR A 26 0.07 6.27 6.62
C THR A 26 0.95 6.65 7.81
N THR A 27 1.41 5.68 8.60
CA THR A 27 2.30 5.90 9.75
C THR A 27 3.77 5.93 9.36
N SER A 28 4.10 5.53 8.12
CA SER A 28 5.47 5.55 7.61
C SER A 28 6.04 6.98 7.66
N PRO A 29 7.26 7.18 8.18
CA PRO A 29 7.88 8.51 8.21
C PRO A 29 8.08 9.10 6.81
N GLU A 30 8.28 8.25 5.79
CA GLU A 30 8.29 8.62 4.36
C GLU A 30 6.98 9.25 3.87
N ALA A 31 5.85 8.97 4.51
CA ALA A 31 4.53 9.52 4.14
C ALA A 31 4.19 10.82 4.90
N THR A 32 4.67 10.97 6.14
CA THR A 32 4.37 12.13 7.00
C THR A 32 5.44 13.24 6.92
N GLY A 33 6.60 12.97 6.30
CA GLY A 33 7.70 13.95 6.23
C GLY A 33 8.31 14.29 7.60
N ALA A 34 7.94 13.53 8.64
CA ALA A 34 8.46 13.69 9.99
C ALA A 34 9.80 12.97 10.13
N PRO A 35 10.78 13.57 10.84
CA PRO A 35 12.04 12.89 11.13
C PRO A 35 11.78 11.65 12.00
N PRO A 36 12.49 10.52 11.75
CA PRO A 36 12.26 9.29 12.50
C PRO A 36 12.57 9.50 14.00
N PRO A 37 11.72 8.98 14.93
CA PRO A 37 12.02 9.05 16.35
C PRO A 37 13.23 8.17 16.67
N ALA A 38 14.19 8.76 17.39
CA ALA A 38 15.51 8.19 17.68
C ALA A 38 15.50 7.08 18.75
N SER A 39 14.55 6.13 18.70
CA SER A 39 14.52 4.93 19.56
C SER A 39 13.48 3.91 19.09
N ALA A 40 13.74 3.27 17.95
CA ALA A 40 13.26 1.92 17.65
C ALA A 40 14.16 1.40 16.54
N GLY A 41 14.88 0.31 16.78
CA GLY A 41 15.76 -0.30 15.78
C GLY A 41 14.98 -0.57 14.49
N SER A 42 15.18 0.27 13.49
CA SER A 42 14.66 0.10 12.15
C SER A 42 15.76 0.56 11.23
N SER A 43 16.49 -0.45 10.75
CA SER A 43 17.68 -0.36 9.94
C SER A 43 17.68 0.85 9.02
N THR A 44 18.65 1.73 9.24
CA THR A 44 19.21 2.64 8.25
C THR A 44 19.67 1.77 7.08
N GLY A 45 18.77 1.52 6.14
CA GLY A 45 19.02 0.75 4.95
C GLY A 45 18.83 1.65 3.76
N THR A 46 19.92 2.18 3.24
CA THR A 46 20.10 2.55 1.83
C THR A 46 19.95 1.29 0.96
N GLY A 47 18.80 0.64 1.06
CA GLY A 47 18.48 -0.63 0.44
C GLY A 47 17.23 -0.44 -0.38
N GLU A 48 17.42 -0.28 -1.68
CA GLU A 48 16.39 -0.07 -2.72
C GLU A 48 15.27 -1.13 -2.77
N GLY A 49 15.21 -2.09 -1.82
CA GLY A 49 14.24 -3.18 -1.80
C GLY A 49 13.59 -3.53 -0.45
N GLN A 50 13.76 -2.78 0.65
CA GLN A 50 13.31 -3.24 1.98
C GLN A 50 12.49 -2.24 2.83
N SER A 51 12.05 -1.08 2.30
CA SER A 51 11.15 -0.21 3.07
C SER A 51 9.80 -0.91 3.30
N PRO A 52 9.28 -0.96 4.55
CA PRO A 52 7.96 -1.55 4.85
C PRO A 52 6.85 -0.89 4.04
N LEU A 53 6.98 0.41 3.72
CA LEU A 53 6.11 1.15 2.80
C LEU A 53 6.04 0.50 1.41
N LYS A 54 7.18 0.17 0.80
CA LYS A 54 7.26 -0.41 -0.55
C LYS A 54 6.66 -1.81 -0.58
N ILE A 55 6.90 -2.61 0.46
CA ILE A 55 6.33 -3.95 0.62
C ILE A 55 4.80 -3.87 0.79
N ALA A 56 4.32 -2.91 1.59
CA ALA A 56 2.89 -2.68 1.79
C ALA A 56 2.21 -2.22 0.49
N LEU A 57 2.79 -1.25 -0.22
CA LEU A 57 2.29 -0.80 -1.53
C LEU A 57 2.27 -1.92 -2.57
N PHE A 58 3.30 -2.76 -2.62
CA PHE A 58 3.34 -3.91 -3.50
C PHE A 58 2.21 -4.90 -3.19
N SER A 59 2.00 -5.20 -1.90
CA SER A 59 0.91 -6.08 -1.43
C SER A 59 -0.45 -5.49 -1.78
N LEU A 60 -0.69 -4.21 -1.47
CA LEU A 60 -1.91 -3.48 -1.78
C LEU A 60 -2.20 -3.44 -3.28
N GLY A 61 -1.17 -3.26 -4.12
CA GLY A 61 -1.31 -3.28 -5.57
C GLY A 61 -1.71 -4.63 -6.15
N ASN A 62 -1.34 -5.73 -5.49
CA ASN A 62 -1.82 -7.06 -5.86
C ASN A 62 -3.24 -7.31 -5.32
N MET A 63 -3.60 -6.77 -4.16
CA MET A 63 -4.93 -6.97 -3.57
C MET A 63 -6.00 -6.12 -4.27
N CYS A 64 -5.66 -4.91 -4.74
CA CYS A 64 -6.61 -4.01 -5.39
C CYS A 64 -7.14 -4.52 -6.75
N THR A 65 -6.57 -5.59 -7.31
CA THR A 65 -7.11 -6.25 -8.51
C THR A 65 -8.29 -7.16 -8.21
N HIS A 66 -8.48 -7.55 -6.95
CA HIS A 66 -9.63 -8.33 -6.50
C HIS A 66 -10.76 -7.40 -6.10
N ARG A 67 -11.99 -7.69 -6.56
CA ARG A 67 -13.16 -6.84 -6.32
C ARG A 67 -13.40 -6.60 -4.82
N GLU A 68 -13.42 -7.65 -4.01
CA GLU A 68 -13.74 -7.55 -2.58
C GLU A 68 -12.69 -6.73 -1.81
N CYS A 69 -11.41 -7.06 -1.98
CA CYS A 69 -10.31 -6.29 -1.40
C CYS A 69 -10.34 -4.83 -1.87
N ARG A 70 -10.66 -4.57 -3.15
CA ARG A 70 -10.77 -3.22 -3.68
C ARG A 70 -11.91 -2.43 -3.03
N GLU A 71 -13.10 -3.00 -2.92
CA GLU A 71 -14.24 -2.33 -2.30
C GLU A 71 -13.94 -1.96 -0.84
N LYS A 72 -13.31 -2.86 -0.09
CA LYS A 72 -12.82 -2.59 1.26
C LYS A 72 -11.74 -1.52 1.30
N LEU A 73 -10.76 -1.56 0.41
CA LEU A 73 -9.73 -0.51 0.31
C LEU A 73 -10.34 0.85 -0.02
N LEU A 74 -11.30 0.91 -0.93
CA LEU A 74 -12.00 2.16 -1.26
C LEU A 74 -12.80 2.69 -0.06
N ALA A 75 -13.46 1.82 0.70
CA ALA A 75 -14.13 2.20 1.95
C ALA A 75 -13.16 2.76 3.02
N LEU A 76 -11.87 2.39 2.95
CA LEU A 76 -10.79 2.88 3.81
C LEU A 76 -10.06 4.10 3.24
N ASN A 77 -10.64 4.81 2.27
CA ASN A 77 -10.03 5.99 1.62
C ASN A 77 -8.69 5.70 0.92
N PHE A 78 -8.44 4.46 0.49
CA PHE A 78 -7.20 4.07 -0.18
C PHE A 78 -6.86 4.96 -1.38
N ARG A 79 -7.87 5.41 -2.14
CA ARG A 79 -7.67 6.28 -3.30
C ARG A 79 -7.06 7.63 -2.93
N GLU A 80 -7.48 8.19 -1.78
CA GLU A 80 -6.94 9.46 -1.28
C GLU A 80 -5.53 9.27 -0.74
N ILE A 81 -5.28 8.21 0.04
CA ILE A 81 -3.96 7.86 0.59
C ILE A 81 -2.93 7.69 -0.54
N VAL A 82 -3.28 6.92 -1.58
CA VAL A 82 -2.45 6.71 -2.76
C VAL A 82 -2.21 8.02 -3.52
N GLY A 83 -3.20 8.90 -3.58
CA GLY A 83 -3.09 10.24 -4.17
C GLY A 83 -2.08 11.12 -3.42
N SER A 84 -2.15 11.16 -2.09
CA SER A 84 -1.21 11.90 -1.26
C SER A 84 0.23 11.39 -1.40
N LEU A 85 0.41 10.07 -1.49
CA LEU A 85 1.71 9.44 -1.71
C LEU A 85 2.28 9.68 -3.12
N ALA A 86 1.46 10.01 -4.11
CA ALA A 86 1.95 10.37 -5.44
C ALA A 86 2.82 11.64 -5.41
N SER A 87 2.65 12.48 -4.38
CA SER A 87 3.48 13.66 -4.12
C SER A 87 4.74 13.36 -3.29
N SER A 88 4.98 12.10 -2.91
CA SER A 88 6.18 11.70 -2.16
C SER A 88 7.46 11.94 -2.99
N PRO A 89 8.59 12.33 -2.35
CA PRO A 89 9.86 12.53 -3.05
C PRO A 89 10.51 11.22 -3.54
N ASP A 90 10.07 10.04 -3.05
CA ASP A 90 10.65 8.75 -3.45
C ASP A 90 10.11 8.28 -4.82
N GLN A 91 11.01 8.19 -5.81
CA GLN A 91 10.66 7.81 -7.18
C GLN A 91 10.13 6.37 -7.30
N VAL A 92 10.56 5.47 -6.41
CA VAL A 92 10.13 4.06 -6.42
C VAL A 92 8.70 3.97 -5.89
N VAL A 93 8.38 4.69 -4.81
CA VAL A 93 7.01 4.86 -4.30
C VAL A 93 6.11 5.39 -5.41
N LYS A 94 6.51 6.47 -6.09
CA LYS A 94 5.74 7.02 -7.22
C LYS A 94 5.47 5.99 -8.32
N LYS A 95 6.45 5.16 -8.69
CA LYS A 95 6.25 4.08 -9.67
C LYS A 95 5.22 3.06 -9.18
N TYR A 96 5.28 2.63 -7.92
CA TYR A 96 4.29 1.71 -7.36
C TYR A 96 2.90 2.33 -7.33
N ILE A 97 2.79 3.57 -6.87
CA ILE A 97 1.54 4.35 -6.81
C ILE A 97 0.90 4.49 -8.19
N ALA A 98 1.66 4.88 -9.21
CA ALA A 98 1.17 4.98 -10.58
C ALA A 98 0.65 3.62 -11.10
N ARG A 99 1.35 2.53 -10.77
CA ARG A 99 0.94 1.16 -11.11
C ARG A 99 -0.39 0.78 -10.44
N ILE A 100 -0.55 1.12 -9.16
CA ILE A 100 -1.77 0.88 -8.38
C ILE A 100 -2.93 1.70 -8.94
N GLN A 101 -2.73 2.99 -9.21
CA GLN A 101 -3.76 3.86 -9.79
C GLN A 101 -4.22 3.36 -11.15
N SER A 102 -3.30 2.94 -12.01
CA SER A 102 -3.63 2.34 -13.30
C SER A 102 -4.48 1.06 -13.15
N LYS A 103 -4.14 0.21 -12.18
CA LYS A 103 -4.95 -0.99 -11.86
C LYS A 103 -6.33 -0.64 -11.30
N LEU A 104 -6.42 0.36 -10.42
CA LEU A 104 -7.69 0.83 -9.87
C LEU A 104 -8.60 1.39 -10.97
N GLN A 105 -8.06 2.16 -11.90
CA GLN A 105 -8.81 2.69 -13.04
C GLN A 105 -9.27 1.57 -13.98
N ALA A 106 -8.37 0.66 -14.35
CA ALA A 106 -8.70 -0.47 -15.23
C ALA A 106 -9.75 -1.40 -14.62
N ALA A 107 -9.71 -1.61 -13.30
CA ALA A 107 -10.70 -2.44 -12.62
C ALA A 107 -12.02 -1.69 -12.39
N GLY A 108 -12.00 -0.37 -12.21
CA GLY A 108 -13.18 0.46 -11.92
C GLY A 108 -13.99 0.89 -13.15
N ALA A 109 -13.53 0.56 -14.36
CA ALA A 109 -14.20 0.87 -15.62
C ALA A 109 -15.22 -0.20 -16.08
N VAL A 110 -15.81 -0.95 -15.12
CA VAL A 110 -16.87 -1.94 -15.38
C VAL A 110 -18.15 -1.56 -14.66
#